data_AF-W7WSA2-F1
#
_entry.id   AF-W7WSA2-F1
#
_cell.length_a   1.000
_cell.length_b   1.000
_cell.length_c   1.000
_cell.angle_alpha   90.00
_cell.angle_beta   90.00
_cell.angle_gamma   90.00
#
_symmetry.space_group_name_H-M   'P 1'
#
loop_
_entity.id
_entity.type
_entity.pdbx_description
1 polymer ?
#
loop_
_entity_poly.entity_id
_entity_poly.type
_entity_poly.pdbx_seq_one_letter_code
_entity_poly.pdbx_strand_id
1 'polypeptide(L)'
;MACWTWYPLRNADWLRAHADRSPRTWATAQGVATLLPAALGFAAFWAWNALQGGGFDMPFGPTPGRFIGLMLAIGLFASWLGTLCWNEASQRLPTSLVGQLIVFETLSALAYAYALRQEWPGPLTIAGVALLIAGVMWALRVRPRAAGGGGARGLSAARRATRRPRR
;
A
#
# COMPACT_ATOMS: atom_id res chain seq x y z
N MET A 1 -6.87 -11.28 2.74
CA MET A 1 -6.91 -10.91 1.31
C MET A 1 -8.28 -10.42 0.85
N ALA A 2 -9.37 -11.17 1.10
CA ALA A 2 -10.73 -10.71 0.74
C ALA A 2 -11.07 -9.32 1.33
N CYS A 3 -10.73 -9.07 2.59
CA CYS A 3 -10.90 -7.77 3.24
C CYS A 3 -10.09 -6.63 2.59
N TRP A 4 -8.87 -6.93 2.12
CA TRP A 4 -7.96 -5.97 1.50
C TRP A 4 -8.38 -5.59 0.08
N THR A 5 -8.92 -6.52 -0.69
CA THR A 5 -9.48 -6.22 -2.02
C THR A 5 -10.83 -5.54 -1.90
N TRP A 6 -11.66 -5.93 -0.93
CA TRP A 6 -13.00 -5.38 -0.71
C TRP A 6 -12.98 -3.91 -0.31
N TYR A 7 -12.08 -3.52 0.60
CA TYR A 7 -12.05 -2.19 1.18
C TYR A 7 -11.87 -1.07 0.13
N PRO A 8 -10.89 -1.12 -0.79
CA PRO A 8 -10.71 -0.09 -1.82
C PRO A 8 -11.93 0.04 -2.74
N LEU A 9 -12.55 -1.08 -3.13
CA LEU A 9 -13.74 -1.10 -3.97
C LEU A 9 -14.92 -0.40 -3.28
N ARG A 10 -15.23 -0.80 -2.03
CA ARG A 10 -16.31 -0.17 -1.26
C ARG A 10 -16.04 1.27 -0.88
N ASN A 11 -14.81 1.62 -0.52
CA ASN A 11 -14.42 3.00 -0.21
C ASN A 11 -14.55 3.90 -1.45
N ALA A 12 -14.16 3.39 -2.62
CA ALA A 12 -14.32 4.11 -3.87
C ALA A 12 -15.80 4.23 -4.30
N ASP A 13 -16.61 3.19 -4.12
CA ASP A 13 -18.06 3.24 -4.35
C ASP A 13 -18.75 4.26 -3.43
N TRP A 14 -18.40 4.28 -2.15
CA TRP A 14 -18.97 5.21 -1.18
C TRP A 14 -18.61 6.67 -1.49
N LEU A 15 -17.35 6.95 -1.85
CA LEU A 15 -16.89 8.28 -2.26
C LEU A 15 -17.53 8.74 -3.58
N ARG A 16 -17.77 7.83 -4.53
CA ARG A 16 -18.52 8.16 -5.76
C ARG A 16 -19.99 8.48 -5.48
N ALA A 17 -20.62 7.79 -4.54
CA ALA A 17 -22.01 8.03 -4.14
C ALA A 17 -22.18 9.32 -3.31
N HIS A 18 -21.13 9.78 -2.62
CA HIS A 18 -21.12 10.98 -1.78
C HIS A 18 -20.10 12.01 -2.27
N ALA A 19 -20.19 12.38 -3.55
CA ALA A 19 -19.27 13.32 -4.19
C ALA A 19 -19.32 14.75 -3.58
N ASP A 20 -20.36 15.05 -2.78
CA ASP A 20 -20.50 16.27 -1.99
C ASP A 20 -19.54 16.34 -0.79
N ARG A 21 -18.98 15.20 -0.36
CA ARG A 21 -18.10 15.11 0.81
C ARG A 21 -16.64 15.19 0.40
N SER A 22 -15.88 16.00 1.14
CA SER A 22 -14.43 16.10 0.98
C SER A 22 -13.75 14.74 1.25
N PRO A 23 -13.03 14.16 0.27
CA PRO A 23 -12.28 12.91 0.47
C PRO A 23 -11.23 13.02 1.58
N ARG A 24 -10.67 14.21 1.79
CA ARG A 24 -9.74 14.48 2.90
C ARG A 24 -10.43 14.35 4.25
N THR A 25 -11.61 14.93 4.41
CA THR A 25 -12.37 14.86 5.67
C THR A 25 -12.79 13.42 5.98
N TRP A 26 -13.18 12.65 4.95
CA TRP A 26 -13.48 11.23 5.09
C TRP A 26 -12.27 10.40 5.54
N ALA A 27 -11.11 10.59 4.90
CA ALA A 27 -9.87 9.92 5.30
C ALA A 27 -9.46 10.26 6.75
N THR A 28 -9.59 11.53 7.15
CA THR A 28 -9.34 11.94 8.54
C THR A 28 -10.31 11.28 9.51
N ALA A 29 -11.60 11.20 9.18
CA ALA A 29 -12.59 10.53 10.00
C ALA A 29 -12.28 9.02 10.17
N GLN A 30 -11.86 8.35 9.11
CA GLN A 30 -11.40 6.95 9.17
C GLN A 30 -10.15 6.81 10.04
N GLY A 31 -9.21 7.76 9.93
CA GLY A 31 -8.03 7.82 10.80
C GLY A 31 -8.40 7.97 12.28
N VAL A 32 -9.32 8.88 12.61
CA VAL A 32 -9.80 9.07 14.00
C VAL A 32 -10.54 7.84 14.50
N ALA A 33 -11.42 7.26 13.67
CA ALA A 33 -12.18 6.06 14.02
C ALA A 33 -11.28 4.85 14.28
N THR A 34 -10.13 4.74 13.60
CA THR A 34 -9.14 3.68 13.83
C THR A 34 -8.17 3.99 14.97
N LEU A 35 -7.95 5.28 15.28
CA LEU A 35 -7.16 5.71 16.43
C LEU A 35 -7.81 5.32 17.75
N LEU A 36 -9.13 5.38 17.84
CA LEU A 36 -9.89 5.01 19.05
C LEU A 36 -9.63 3.56 19.50
N PRO A 37 -9.88 2.51 18.69
CA PRO A 37 -9.60 1.14 19.09
C PRO A 37 -8.10 0.88 19.29
N ALA A 38 -7.22 1.58 18.56
CA ALA A 38 -5.77 1.49 18.78
C ALA A 38 -5.37 2.02 20.17
N ALA A 39 -5.92 3.17 20.59
CA ALA A 39 -5.69 3.75 21.91
C ALA A 39 -6.25 2.85 23.02
N LEU A 40 -7.44 2.26 22.83
CA LEU A 40 -8.02 1.29 23.77
C LEU A 40 -7.14 0.03 23.88
N GLY A 41 -6.68 -0.51 22.75
CA GLY A 41 -5.77 -1.66 22.74
C GLY A 41 -4.44 -1.37 23.43
N PHE A 42 -3.87 -0.18 23.22
CA PHE A 42 -2.67 0.26 23.91
C PHE A 42 -2.90 0.39 25.42
N ALA A 43 -4.01 1.01 25.85
CA ALA A 43 -4.35 1.12 27.27
C ALA A 43 -4.59 -0.24 27.93
N ALA A 44 -5.25 -1.18 27.23
CA ALA A 44 -5.44 -2.55 27.69
C ALA A 44 -4.11 -3.30 27.85
N PHE A 45 -3.20 -3.15 26.88
CA PHE A 45 -1.84 -3.71 26.96
C PHE A 45 -1.04 -3.10 28.11
N TRP A 46 -1.15 -1.79 28.33
CA TRP A 46 -0.51 -1.11 29.45
C TRP A 46 -1.01 -1.66 30.80
N ALA A 47 -2.33 -1.75 30.98
CA ALA A 47 -2.93 -2.33 32.17
C ALA A 47 -2.47 -3.78 32.39
N TRP A 48 -2.45 -4.59 31.34
CA TRP A 48 -1.97 -5.98 31.40
C TRP A 48 -0.50 -6.08 31.83
N ASN A 49 0.38 -5.26 31.27
CA ASN A 49 1.80 -5.23 31.64
C ASN A 49 2.02 -4.78 33.09
N ALA A 50 1.24 -3.80 33.56
CA ALA A 50 1.28 -3.36 34.95
C ALA A 50 0.89 -4.48 35.94
N LEU A 51 -0.10 -5.31 35.57
CA LEU A 51 -0.54 -6.45 36.39
C LEU A 51 0.47 -7.62 36.43
N GLN A 52 1.33 -7.76 35.41
CA GLN A 52 2.33 -8.83 35.30
C GLN A 52 3.69 -8.51 35.96
N GLY A 53 3.80 -7.40 36.70
CA GLY A 53 5.07 -6.97 37.31
C GLY A 53 6.00 -6.21 36.36
N GLY A 54 5.42 -5.53 35.37
CA GLY A 54 6.00 -4.64 34.35
C GLY A 54 7.53 -4.50 34.28
N GLY A 55 8.17 -5.31 33.44
CA GLY A 55 9.57 -5.16 33.01
C GLY A 55 9.77 -4.27 31.78
N PHE A 56 8.75 -3.52 31.35
CA PHE A 56 8.79 -2.66 30.17
C PHE A 56 8.44 -1.22 30.55
N ASP A 57 9.36 -0.28 30.31
CA ASP A 57 9.20 1.14 30.63
C ASP A 57 8.10 1.77 29.77
N MET A 58 6.89 1.87 30.29
CA MET A 58 5.76 2.47 29.60
C MET A 58 5.74 4.00 29.80
N PRO A 59 5.22 4.79 28.85
CA PRO A 59 4.47 4.39 27.64
C PRO A 59 5.30 4.25 26.35
N PHE A 60 6.56 4.68 26.33
CA PHE A 60 7.37 4.79 25.10
C PHE A 60 8.56 3.82 25.03
N GLY A 61 8.65 2.87 25.95
CA GLY A 61 9.77 1.96 26.08
C GLY A 61 10.98 2.60 26.79
N PRO A 62 12.08 1.84 26.95
CA PRO A 62 13.30 2.30 27.63
C PRO A 62 14.06 3.40 26.85
N THR A 63 13.70 3.66 25.59
CA THR A 63 14.35 4.70 24.75
C THR A 63 13.32 5.58 24.02
N PRO A 64 12.56 6.42 24.76
CA PRO A 64 11.44 7.19 24.24
C PRO A 64 11.79 8.10 23.05
N GLY A 65 12.95 8.76 23.11
CA GLY A 65 13.40 9.67 22.05
C GLY A 65 13.66 8.96 20.70
N ARG A 66 14.21 7.73 20.74
CA ARG A 66 14.41 6.91 19.54
C ARG A 66 13.08 6.44 18.97
N PHE A 67 12.17 5.99 19.82
CA PHE A 67 10.84 5.55 19.40
C PHE A 67 10.06 6.67 18.71
N ILE A 68 9.94 7.82 19.36
CA ILE A 68 9.23 8.98 18.81
C ILE A 68 9.91 9.47 17.53
N GLY A 69 11.24 9.59 17.53
CA GLY A 69 12.01 9.98 16.35
C GLY A 69 11.79 9.04 15.16
N LEU A 70 11.78 7.73 15.39
CA LEU A 70 11.50 6.73 14.36
C LEU A 70 10.05 6.78 13.87
N MET A 71 9.07 6.92 14.76
CA MET A 71 7.66 7.04 14.36
C MET A 71 7.42 8.28 13.51
N LEU A 72 8.01 9.42 13.88
CA LEU A 72 7.93 10.66 13.10
C LEU A 72 8.67 10.53 11.77
N ALA A 73 9.89 9.97 11.77
CA ALA A 73 10.66 9.76 10.56
C ALA A 73 9.91 8.84 9.59
N ILE A 74 9.46 7.67 10.04
CA ILE A 74 8.72 6.72 9.21
C ILE A 74 7.39 7.34 8.75
N GLY A 75 6.65 8.00 9.64
CA GLY A 75 5.40 8.68 9.27
C GLY A 75 5.61 9.74 8.19
N LEU A 76 6.63 10.57 8.32
CA LEU A 76 6.97 11.61 7.35
C LEU A 76 7.50 11.03 6.03
N PHE A 77 8.50 10.14 6.08
CA PHE A 77 9.07 9.55 4.88
C PHE A 77 8.07 8.64 4.15
N ALA A 78 7.35 7.77 4.85
CA ALA A 78 6.37 6.90 4.22
C ALA A 78 5.21 7.70 3.60
N SER A 79 4.73 8.74 4.28
CA SER A 79 3.59 9.53 3.78
C SER A 79 4.00 10.48 2.67
N TRP A 80 5.09 11.24 2.83
CA TRP A 80 5.48 12.26 1.87
C TRP A 80 6.38 11.70 0.77
N LEU A 81 7.53 11.12 1.13
CA LEU A 81 8.46 10.57 0.15
C LEU A 81 7.86 9.33 -0.55
N GLY A 82 7.17 8.46 0.18
CA GLY A 82 6.46 7.32 -0.41
C GLY A 82 5.41 7.76 -1.44
N THR A 83 4.59 8.77 -1.14
CA THR A 83 3.63 9.32 -2.11
C THR A 83 4.31 9.96 -3.32
N LEU A 84 5.40 10.69 -3.13
CA LEU A 84 6.16 11.29 -4.23
C LEU A 84 6.76 10.22 -5.15
N CYS A 85 7.46 9.24 -4.59
CA CYS A 85 8.02 8.11 -5.33
C CYS A 85 6.93 7.32 -6.05
N TRP A 86 5.79 7.09 -5.39
CA TRP A 86 4.64 6.42 -5.99
C TRP A 86 4.06 7.20 -7.17
N ASN A 87 3.93 8.52 -7.04
CA ASN A 87 3.43 9.39 -8.11
C ASN A 87 4.39 9.42 -9.31
N GLU A 88 5.70 9.47 -9.09
CA GLU A 88 6.71 9.41 -10.15
C GLU A 88 6.74 8.04 -10.83
N ALA A 89 6.70 6.95 -10.04
CA ALA A 89 6.65 5.59 -10.57
C ALA A 89 5.39 5.35 -11.40
N SER A 90 4.23 5.80 -10.93
CA SER A 90 2.94 5.63 -11.63
C SER A 90 2.87 6.39 -12.95
N GLN A 91 3.65 7.46 -13.11
CA GLN A 91 3.73 8.23 -14.36
C GLN A 91 4.73 7.62 -15.36
N ARG A 92 5.79 6.97 -14.87
CA ARG A 92 6.93 6.52 -15.70
C ARG A 92 6.91 5.03 -16.04
N LEU A 93 6.16 4.22 -15.30
CA LEU A 93 6.18 2.76 -15.41
C LEU A 93 4.82 2.19 -15.85
N PRO A 94 4.80 1.18 -16.75
CA PRO A 94 3.62 0.36 -17.01
C PRO A 94 3.09 -0.24 -15.70
N THR A 95 1.76 -0.34 -15.57
CA THR A 95 1.07 -0.85 -14.36
C THR A 95 1.56 -2.23 -13.90
N SER A 96 2.07 -3.05 -14.83
CA SER A 96 2.72 -4.33 -14.48
C SER A 96 3.98 -4.15 -13.63
N LEU A 97 4.85 -3.19 -13.96
CA LEU A 97 6.09 -2.94 -13.22
C LEU A 97 5.85 -2.28 -11.85
N VAL A 98 4.77 -1.51 -11.71
CA VAL A 98 4.35 -0.95 -10.42
C VAL A 98 3.99 -2.06 -9.43
N GLY A 99 3.30 -3.12 -9.89
CA GLY A 99 3.01 -4.29 -9.07
C GLY A 99 4.25 -5.05 -8.60
N GLN A 100 5.31 -5.09 -9.43
CA GLN A 100 6.60 -5.67 -9.05
C GLN A 100 7.33 -4.87 -7.96
N LEU A 101 7.14 -3.56 -7.90
CA LEU A 101 7.82 -2.69 -6.94
C LEU A 101 7.49 -3.06 -5.49
N ILE A 102 6.26 -3.52 -5.23
CA ILE A 102 5.81 -3.97 -3.90
C ILE A 102 6.61 -5.20 -3.44
N VAL A 103 6.96 -6.10 -4.37
CA VAL A 103 7.79 -7.26 -4.02
C VAL A 103 9.21 -6.83 -3.70
N PHE A 104 9.75 -5.88 -4.48
CA PHE A 104 11.08 -5.32 -4.23
C PHE A 104 11.15 -4.58 -2.88
N GLU A 105 10.13 -3.80 -2.55
CA GLU A 105 9.98 -3.14 -1.24
C GLU A 105 10.06 -4.17 -0.11
N THR A 106 9.29 -5.25 -0.20
CA THR A 106 9.31 -6.33 0.81
C THR A 106 10.69 -6.98 0.93
N LEU A 107 11.35 -7.27 -0.18
CA LEU A 107 12.71 -7.84 -0.17
C LEU A 107 13.73 -6.89 0.46
N SER A 108 13.64 -5.59 0.15
CA SER A 108 14.52 -4.57 0.72
C SER A 108 14.30 -4.40 2.23
N ALA A 109 13.05 -4.46 2.70
CA ALA A 109 12.70 -4.40 4.10
C ALA A 109 13.25 -5.61 4.87
N LEU A 110 13.13 -6.81 4.30
CA LEU A 110 13.73 -8.03 4.88
C LEU A 110 15.26 -7.91 4.92
N ALA A 111 15.90 -7.50 3.83
CA ALA A 111 17.35 -7.33 3.77
C ALA A 111 17.83 -6.31 4.81
N TYR A 112 17.16 -5.17 4.93
CA TYR A 112 17.45 -4.16 5.94
C TYR A 112 17.27 -4.69 7.37
N ALA A 113 16.18 -5.42 7.63
CA ALA A 113 15.92 -5.98 8.96
C ALA A 113 17.01 -6.98 9.39
N TYR A 114 17.47 -7.86 8.50
CA TYR A 114 18.56 -8.80 8.80
C TYR A 114 19.92 -8.12 8.87
N ALA A 115 20.18 -7.13 8.01
CA ALA A 115 21.39 -6.32 8.09
C ALA A 115 21.48 -5.56 9.42
N LEU A 116 20.36 -4.98 9.87
CA LEU A 116 20.28 -4.27 11.15
C LEU A 116 20.46 -5.20 12.35
N ARG A 117 19.94 -6.42 12.27
CA ARG A 117 20.09 -7.45 13.31
C ARG A 117 21.45 -8.15 13.28
N GLN A 118 22.22 -7.98 12.21
CA GLN A 118 23.45 -8.74 11.93
C GLN A 118 23.27 -10.26 12.02
N GLU A 119 22.07 -10.73 11.67
CA GLU A 119 21.67 -12.14 11.75
C GLU A 119 21.44 -12.70 10.35
N TRP A 120 21.74 -13.98 10.17
CA TRP A 120 21.42 -14.68 8.94
C TRP A 120 19.93 -15.06 8.91
N PRO A 121 19.23 -14.85 7.78
CA PRO A 121 17.85 -15.28 7.64
C PRO A 121 17.73 -16.79 7.81
N GLY A 122 16.75 -17.22 8.62
CA GLY A 122 16.48 -18.63 8.83
C GLY A 122 16.08 -19.35 7.53
N PRO A 123 16.16 -20.69 7.47
CA PRO A 123 15.89 -21.46 6.26
C PRO A 123 14.50 -21.19 5.65
N LEU A 124 13.50 -21.00 6.50
CA LEU A 124 12.13 -20.68 6.07
C LEU A 124 12.04 -19.30 5.42
N THR A 125 12.77 -18.31 5.95
CA THR A 125 12.83 -16.98 5.34
C THR A 125 13.53 -17.02 4.00
N ILE A 126 14.62 -17.78 3.87
CA ILE A 126 15.32 -17.99 2.60
C ILE A 126 14.37 -18.63 1.57
N ALA A 127 13.62 -19.67 1.96
CA ALA A 127 12.63 -20.30 1.11
C ALA A 127 11.53 -19.31 0.66
N GLY A 128 11.04 -18.46 1.57
CA GLY A 128 10.08 -17.39 1.27
C GLY A 128 10.64 -16.35 0.29
N VAL A 129 11.88 -15.90 0.50
CA VAL A 129 12.58 -14.98 -0.40
C VAL A 129 12.76 -15.59 -1.79
N ALA A 130 13.18 -16.86 -1.86
CA ALA A 130 13.33 -17.58 -3.13
C ALA A 130 12.00 -17.70 -3.87
N LEU A 131 10.91 -18.02 -3.17
CA LEU A 131 9.57 -18.12 -3.75
C LEU A 131 9.08 -16.76 -4.28
N LEU A 132 9.33 -15.68 -3.52
CA LEU A 132 9.02 -14.31 -3.94
C LEU A 132 9.78 -13.92 -5.21
N ILE A 133 11.08 -14.18 -5.26
CA ILE A 133 11.93 -13.92 -6.44
C ILE A 133 11.42 -14.73 -7.63
N ALA A 134 11.12 -16.02 -7.44
CA ALA A 134 10.58 -16.88 -8.50
C ALA A 134 9.23 -16.35 -9.03
N GLY A 135 8.34 -15.90 -8.15
CA GLY A 135 7.07 -15.27 -8.52
C GLY A 135 7.25 -14.00 -9.35
N VAL A 136 8.21 -13.14 -8.97
CA VAL A 136 8.55 -11.93 -9.73
C VAL A 136 9.09 -12.27 -11.12
N MET A 137 10.03 -13.21 -11.19
CA MET A 137 10.62 -13.66 -12.46
C MET A 137 9.57 -14.28 -13.38
N TRP A 138 8.60 -15.01 -12.83
CA TRP A 138 7.46 -15.53 -13.58
C TRP A 138 6.55 -14.42 -14.09
N ALA A 139 6.18 -13.47 -13.24
CA ALA A 139 5.32 -12.35 -13.60
C ALA A 139 5.95 -11.43 -14.67
N LEU A 140 7.28 -11.21 -14.64
CA LEU A 140 7.99 -10.45 -15.68
C LEU A 140 8.00 -11.17 -17.05
N ARG A 141 7.90 -12.50 -17.06
CA ARG A 141 7.82 -13.30 -18.31
C ARG A 141 6.44 -13.19 -18.97
N VAL A 142 5.40 -12.88 -18.21
CA VAL A 142 4.06 -12.65 -18.74
C VAL A 142 3.99 -11.25 -19.33
N ARG A 143 4.32 -11.11 -20.62
CA ARG A 143 4.14 -9.84 -21.35
C ARG A 143 2.67 -9.41 -21.25
N PRO A 144 2.36 -8.17 -20.82
CA PRO A 144 1.03 -7.62 -21.01
C PRO A 144 0.77 -7.60 -22.51
N ARG A 145 -0.21 -8.37 -22.99
CA ARG A 145 -0.81 -8.07 -24.29
C ARG A 145 -1.38 -6.66 -24.13
N ALA A 146 -0.80 -5.70 -24.84
CA ALA A 146 -1.42 -4.39 -25.00
C ALA A 146 -2.89 -4.63 -25.32
N ALA A 147 -3.79 -4.11 -24.48
CA ALA A 147 -5.19 -4.04 -24.81
C ALA A 147 -5.31 -3.11 -26.03
N GLY A 148 -5.12 -3.69 -27.21
CA GLY A 148 -5.11 -2.99 -28.48
C GLY A 148 -6.50 -2.44 -28.77
N GLY A 149 -6.63 -1.11 -28.70
CA GLY A 149 -7.26 -0.34 -29.77
C GLY A 149 -8.70 -0.66 -30.18
N GLY A 150 -9.56 -1.12 -29.27
CA GLY A 150 -10.99 -1.33 -29.57
C GLY A 150 -11.81 -0.05 -29.75
N GLY A 151 -11.39 1.06 -29.12
CA GLY A 151 -12.19 2.31 -29.10
C GLY A 151 -12.14 3.15 -30.37
N ALA A 152 -11.05 3.09 -31.14
CA ALA A 152 -10.86 3.98 -32.30
C ALA A 152 -11.63 3.52 -33.55
N ARG A 153 -11.98 2.23 -33.66
CA ARG A 153 -12.74 1.71 -34.81
C ARG A 153 -14.25 2.00 -34.73
N GLY A 154 -14.82 2.12 -33.53
CA GLY A 154 -16.24 2.47 -33.35
C GLY A 154 -16.57 3.92 -33.73
N LEU A 155 -15.67 4.86 -33.40
CA LEU A 155 -15.87 6.29 -33.67
C LEU A 155 -15.75 6.66 -35.16
N SER A 156 -14.92 5.95 -35.93
CA SER A 156 -14.83 6.16 -37.39
C SER A 156 -16.01 5.57 -38.17
N ALA A 157 -16.62 4.48 -37.69
CA ALA A 157 -17.83 3.92 -38.29
C ALA A 157 -19.05 4.83 -38.05
N ALA A 158 -19.19 5.37 -36.83
CA ALA A 158 -20.27 6.29 -36.47
C ALA A 158 -20.22 7.63 -37.24
N ARG A 159 -19.03 8.15 -37.52
CA ARG A 159 -18.85 9.38 -38.33
C ARG A 159 -19.09 9.20 -39.83
N ARG A 160 -19.03 7.96 -40.35
CA ARG A 160 -19.24 7.67 -41.77
C ARG A 160 -20.72 7.40 -42.10
N ALA A 161 -21.52 6.99 -41.12
CA ALA A 161 -22.96 6.78 -41.27
C ALA A 161 -23.78 8.09 -41.30
N THR A 162 -23.29 9.17 -40.70
CA THR A 162 -23.96 10.49 -40.67
C THR A 162 -23.67 11.38 -41.88
N ARG A 163 -22.90 10.90 -42.87
CA ARG A 163 -22.50 11.66 -44.08
C ARG A 163 -23.11 11.10 -45.38
N ARG A 164 -24.32 10.52 -45.32
CA ARG A 164 -25.09 10.18 -46.54
C ARG A 164 -25.87 11.44 -46.99
N PRO A 165 -25.72 11.89 -48.26
CA PRO A 165 -26.36 13.13 -48.72
C PRO A 165 -27.86 12.90 -48.89
N ARG A 166 -28.68 13.77 -48.28
CA ARG A 166 -30.09 13.95 -48.69
C ARG A 166 -30.06 14.49 -50.12
N ARG A 167 -30.43 13.63 -51.09
CA ARG A 167 -30.95 14.08 -52.38
C ARG A 167 -32.43 14.36 -52.22
#